data_AF-A0A1A8G5V4-F1
#
_entry.id   AF-A0A1A8G5V4-F1
#
_cell.length_a   1.000
_cell.length_b   1.000
_cell.length_c   1.000
_cell.angle_alpha   90.00
_cell.angle_beta   90.00
_cell.angle_gamma   90.00
#
_symmetry.space_group_name_H-M   'P 1'
#
loop_
_entity.id
_entity.type
_entity.pdbx_description
1 polymer ?
#
loop_
_entity_poly.entity_id
_entity_poly.type
_entity_poly.pdbx_seq_one_letter_code
_entity_poly.pdbx_strand_id
1 'polypeptide(L)' 'GFFHHSNHHRIFSKACHFVPLKSLPSSTESANLLIKHVFKLHGIPSEIQADRSPQFLSKVWKEFSTT' A
#
# COMPACT_ATOMS: atom_id res chain seq x y z
N GLY A 1 -3.71 8.37 -8.37
CA GLY A 1 -3.69 8.58 -9.82
C GLY A 1 -4.07 7.27 -10.46
N PHE A 2 -5.16 7.26 -11.21
CA PHE A 2 -5.89 6.08 -11.68
C PHE A 2 -5.05 4.92 -12.24
N PHE A 3 -5.35 3.71 -11.78
CA PHE A 3 -5.06 2.49 -12.53
C PHE A 3 -6.31 2.07 -13.29
N HIS A 4 -6.16 1.89 -14.60
CA HIS A 4 -7.20 1.41 -15.50
C HIS A 4 -6.79 0.03 -16.01
N HIS A 5 -7.61 -0.98 -15.71
CA HIS A 5 -7.72 -2.17 -16.54
C HIS A 5 -9.15 -2.69 -16.47
N SER A 6 -9.78 -2.75 -17.65
CA SER A 6 -11.14 -3.26 -17.84
C SER A 6 -11.14 -4.79 -17.78
N ASN A 7 -11.94 -5.39 -16.90
CA ASN A 7 -13.24 -5.97 -17.28
C ASN A 7 -13.84 -6.85 -16.16
N HIS A 8 -15.17 -6.76 -16.07
CA HIS A 8 -16.12 -7.67 -15.43
C HIS A 8 -16.19 -7.77 -13.89
N HIS A 9 -17.28 -7.20 -13.37
CA HIS A 9 -18.07 -7.66 -12.22
C HIS A 9 -17.29 -8.18 -11.01
N ARG A 10 -16.92 -7.25 -10.14
CA ARG A 10 -17.35 -7.29 -8.73
C ARG A 10 -17.12 -5.91 -8.14
N ILE A 11 -18.20 -5.26 -7.73
CA ILE A 11 -18.13 -4.19 -6.75
C ILE A 11 -17.79 -4.89 -5.43
N PHE A 12 -16.50 -5.21 -5.24
CA PHE A 12 -15.99 -5.47 -3.91
C PHE A 12 -16.04 -4.15 -3.16
N SER A 13 -16.56 -4.17 -1.93
CA SER A 13 -16.57 -3.02 -1.03
C SER A 13 -15.19 -2.35 -1.06
N LYS A 14 -15.10 -1.14 -1.62
CA LYS A 14 -13.83 -0.39 -1.61
C LYS A 14 -13.63 0.13 -0.19
N ALA A 15 -13.08 -0.70 0.68
CA ALA A 15 -12.63 -0.26 1.99
C ALA A 15 -11.38 0.61 1.79
N CYS A 16 -11.41 1.83 2.29
CA CYS A 16 -10.27 2.73 2.27
C CYS A 16 -9.79 2.98 3.71
N HIS A 17 -8.49 2.93 3.90
CA HIS A 17 -7.84 3.35 5.14
C HIS A 17 -7.07 4.63 4.91
N PHE A 18 -7.52 5.71 5.54
CA PHE A 18 -6.82 6.99 5.53
C PHE A 18 -6.00 7.12 6.80
N VAL A 19 -4.68 7.26 6.66
CA VAL A 19 -3.76 7.51 7.76
C VAL A 19 -3.25 8.95 7.62
N PRO A 20 -3.54 9.86 8.58
CA PRO A 20 -3.08 11.23 8.51
C PRO A 20 -1.56 11.29 8.70
N LEU A 21 -0.87 12.02 7.82
CA LEU A 21 0.58 12.19 7.83
C LEU A 21 0.93 13.67 7.80
N LYS A 22 1.92 14.09 8.59
CA LYS A 22 2.39 15.48 8.65
C LYS A 22 3.22 15.89 7.43
N SER A 23 3.87 14.92 6.78
CA SER A 23 4.73 15.09 5.61
C SER A 23 4.73 13.80 4.79
N LEU A 24 5.39 13.82 3.62
CA LEU A 24 5.55 12.62 2.81
C LEU A 24 6.46 11.61 3.53
N PRO A 25 5.98 10.38 3.81
CA PRO A 25 6.78 9.38 4.50
C PRO A 25 7.87 8.83 3.59
N SER A 26 9.00 8.51 4.20
CA SER A 26 10.07 7.69 3.63
C SER A 26 9.61 6.26 3.35
N SER A 27 10.42 5.47 2.65
CA SER A 27 10.09 4.06 2.36
C SER A 27 9.94 3.23 3.63
N THR A 28 10.82 3.43 4.62
CA THR A 28 10.80 2.72 5.90
C THR A 28 9.56 3.10 6.72
N GLU A 29 9.23 4.39 6.81
CA GLU A 29 8.00 4.84 7.46
C GLU A 29 6.76 4.28 6.75
N SER A 30 6.76 4.25 5.42
CA SER A 30 5.65 3.71 4.63
C SER A 30 5.46 2.21 4.88
N ALA A 31 6.54 1.43 4.97
CA ALA A 31 6.49 0.02 5.33
C ALA A 31 5.86 -0.17 6.71
N ASN A 32 6.32 0.60 7.71
CA ASN A 32 5.76 0.56 9.06
C ASN A 32 4.28 0.94 9.11
N LEU A 33 3.85 1.94 8.34
CA LEU A 33 2.45 2.35 8.24
C LEU A 33 1.59 1.24 7.61
N LEU A 34 2.08 0.58 6.54
CA LEU A 34 1.38 -0.54 5.91
C LEU A 34 1.23 -1.72 6.86
N ILE A 35 2.30 -2.09 7.59
CA ILE A 35 2.24 -3.15 8.60
C ILE A 35 1.18 -2.82 9.65
N LYS A 36 1.26 -1.61 10.22
CA LYS A 36 0.44 -1.19 11.36
C LYS A 36 -1.04 -1.05 11.02
N HIS A 37 -1.34 -0.47 9.86
CA HIS A 37 -2.71 -0.05 9.51
C HIS A 37 -3.39 -0.93 8.47
N VAL A 38 -2.65 -1.79 7.76
CA VAL A 38 -3.21 -2.66 6.74
C VAL A 38 -2.91 -4.11 7.07
N PHE A 39 -1.64 -4.51 7.11
CA PHE A 39 -1.29 -5.93 7.19
C PHE A 39 -1.66 -6.56 8.52
N LYS A 40 -1.54 -5.83 9.62
CA LYS A 40 -1.97 -6.29 10.94
C LYS A 40 -3.48 -6.54 11.03
N LEU A 41 -4.29 -5.78 10.27
CA LEU A 41 -5.75 -5.86 10.33
C LEU A 41 -6.34 -6.83 9.30
N HIS A 42 -5.68 -6.99 8.16
CA HIS A 42 -6.23 -7.73 7.01
C HIS A 42 -5.31 -8.82 6.45
N GLY A 43 -4.11 -8.98 7.02
CA GLY A 43 -3.07 -9.83 6.45
C GLY A 43 -2.33 -9.16 5.29
N ILE A 44 -1.34 -9.86 4.75
CA ILE A 44 -0.55 -9.38 3.61
C ILE A 44 -1.42 -9.49 2.35
N PRO A 45 -1.63 -8.38 1.61
CA PRO A 45 -2.41 -8.41 0.37
C PRO A 45 -1.65 -9.18 -0.72
N SER A 46 -2.40 -9.82 -1.63
CA SER A 46 -1.84 -10.50 -2.80
C SER A 46 -1.24 -9.55 -3.83
N GLU A 47 -1.72 -8.31 -3.87
CA GLU A 47 -1.26 -7.28 -4.79
C GLU A 47 -1.33 -5.90 -4.11
N ILE A 48 -0.30 -5.09 -4.29
CA ILE A 48 -0.28 -3.68 -3.87
C ILE A 48 0.04 -2.82 -5.07
N GLN A 49 -0.81 -1.84 -5.29
CA GLN A 49 -0.67 -0.88 -6.35
C GLN A 49 -0.47 0.50 -5.74
N ALA A 50 0.65 1.16 -6.09
CA ALA A 50 0.99 2.48 -5.56
C ALA A 50 1.01 3.52 -6.68
N ASP A 51 0.51 4.72 -6.36
CA ASP A 51 0.59 5.90 -7.22
C ASP A 51 2.04 6.44 -7.37
N ARG A 52 2.97 5.97 -6.53
CA ARG A 52 4.40 6.32 -6.59
C ARG A 52 5.15 5.40 -7.53
N SER A 53 6.38 5.77 -7.87
CA SER A 53 7.19 5.00 -8.82
C SER A 53 7.45 3.55 -8.34
N PRO A 54 7.63 2.58 -9.26
CA PRO A 54 7.93 1.19 -8.90
C PRO A 54 9.18 1.05 -8.01
N GLN A 55 10.16 1.96 -8.16
CA GLN A 55 11.37 1.96 -7.32
C GLN A 55 11.04 2.31 -5.86
N PHE A 56 10.06 3.18 -5.62
CA PHE A 56 9.58 3.46 -4.27
C PHE A 56 8.94 2.21 -3.66
N LEU A 57 8.02 1.56 -4.38
CA LEU A 57 7.34 0.35 -3.91
C LEU A 57 8.36 -0.77 -3.64
N SER A 58 9.34 -0.95 -4.51
CA SER A 58 10.44 -1.91 -4.33
C SER A 58 11.23 -1.65 -3.03
N LYS A 59 11.55 -0.38 -2.73
CA LYS A 59 12.20 -0.01 -1.47
C LYS A 59 11.30 -0.33 -0.27
N VAL A 60 10.01 0.03 -0.31
CA VAL A 60 9.06 -0.29 0.77
C VAL A 60 9.01 -1.79 1.05
N TRP A 61 8.94 -2.63 0.01
CA TRP A 61 8.96 -4.08 0.18
C TRP A 61 10.28 -4.60 0.76
N LYS A 62 11.41 -4.01 0.34
CA LYS A 62 12.72 -4.34 0.91
C LYS A 62 12.79 -3.99 2.39
N GLU A 63 12.37 -2.79 2.76
CA GLU A 63 12.32 -2.33 4.16
C GLU A 63 11.41 -3.24 4.99
N PHE A 64 10.23 -3.61 4.45
CA PHE A 64 9.33 -4.57 5.06
C PHE A 64 10.00 -5.93 5.30
N SER A 65 10.74 -6.48 4.33
CA SER A 65 11.41 -7.77 4.48
C SER A 65 12.63 -7.76 5.42
N THR A 66 13.12 -6.57 5.77
CA THR A 66 14.29 -6.40 6.63
C THR A 66 13.90 -6.08 8.08
N THR A 67 12.65 -5.69 8.31
CA THR A 67 12.07 -5.33 9.62
C THR A 67 11.48 -6.56 10.30
#